data_AF-A0A077LR20-F1
#
_entry.id   AF-A0A077LR20-F1
#
_cell.length_a   1.000
_cell.length_b   1.000
_cell.length_c   1.000
_cell.angle_alpha   90.00
_cell.angle_beta   90.00
_cell.angle_gamma   90.00
#
_symmetry.space_group_name_H-M   'P 1'
#
loop_
_entity.id
_entity.type
_entity.pdbx_description
1 polymer ?
#
loop_
_entity_poly.entity_id
_entity_poly.type
_entity_poly.pdbx_seq_one_letter_code
_entity_poly.pdbx_strand_id
1 'polypeptide(L)' 'MADNADRANDLLEWRLDQALKAHRSRPGCASQQYCCTCRKWIPMARQIAAKGCKRCMHCQGAFERAGGRHAG' A
#
# COMPACT_ATOMS: atom_id res chain seq x y z
N MET A 1 25.67 29.81 -7.34
CA MET A 1 25.47 29.24 -8.68
C MET A 1 25.11 27.79 -8.46
N ALA A 2 23.98 27.32 -8.98
CA ALA A 2 23.56 25.93 -8.79
C ALA A 2 24.41 25.02 -9.69
N ASP A 3 25.07 24.04 -9.10
CA ASP A 3 25.79 22.94 -9.75
C ASP A 3 24.78 21.93 -10.32
N ASN A 4 25.24 21.06 -11.22
CA ASN A 4 24.57 19.81 -11.56
C ASN A 4 24.15 19.00 -10.33
N ALA A 5 24.95 19.02 -9.25
CA ALA A 5 24.63 18.39 -7.98
C ALA A 5 23.38 18.99 -7.32
N ASP A 6 23.30 20.32 -7.25
CA ASP A 6 22.13 21.02 -6.68
C ASP A 6 20.86 20.67 -7.46
N ARG A 7 20.95 20.73 -8.80
CA ARG A 7 19.83 20.38 -9.69
C ARG A 7 19.41 18.91 -9.59
N ALA A 8 20.37 17.99 -9.39
CA ALA A 8 20.08 16.58 -9.21
C ALA A 8 19.34 16.34 -7.89
N ASN A 9 19.72 17.05 -6.83
CA ASN A 9 19.09 16.93 -5.52
C ASN A 9 17.64 17.44 -5.54
N ASP A 10 17.39 18.60 -6.14
CA ASP A 10 16.04 19.15 -6.30
C ASP A 10 15.09 18.16 -7.00
N LEU A 11 15.59 17.49 -8.05
CA LEU A 11 14.81 16.50 -8.79
C LEU A 11 14.51 15.25 -7.94
N LEU A 12 15.46 14.83 -7.12
CA LEU A 12 15.32 13.67 -6.25
C LEU A 12 14.32 13.97 -5.13
N GLU A 13 14.42 15.13 -4.50
CA GLU A 13 13.48 15.62 -3.49
C GLU A 13 12.06 15.67 -4.04
N TRP A 14 11.88 16.27 -5.23
CA TRP A 14 10.58 16.31 -5.89
C TRP A 14 9.99 14.92 -6.17
N ARG A 15 10.82 13.99 -6.67
CA ARG A 15 10.39 12.60 -6.92
C ARG A 15 10.02 11.86 -5.63
N LEU A 16 10.80 12.06 -4.58
CA LEU A 16 10.53 11.48 -3.26
C LEU A 16 9.17 11.97 -2.74
N ASP A 17 8.94 13.28 -2.82
CA ASP A 17 7.69 13.91 -2.40
C ASP A 17 6.47 13.33 -3.13
N GLN A 18 6.59 13.15 -4.44
CA GLN A 18 5.54 12.53 -5.26
C GLN A 18 5.28 11.07 -4.89
N ALA A 19 6.33 10.27 -4.70
CA ALA A 19 6.20 8.88 -4.30
C ALA A 19 5.53 8.77 -2.92
N LEU A 20 5.94 9.59 -1.96
CA LEU A 20 5.33 9.63 -0.63
C LEU A 20 3.85 10.02 -0.69
N LYS A 21 3.49 11.00 -1.54
CA LYS A 21 2.08 11.38 -1.75
C LYS A 21 1.27 10.25 -2.36
N ALA A 22 1.81 9.53 -3.34
CA ALA A 22 1.15 8.38 -3.97
C ALA A 22 0.98 7.18 -3.01
N HIS A 23 1.97 6.95 -2.14
CA HIS A 23 1.96 5.85 -1.17
C HIS A 23 1.19 6.15 0.12
N ARG A 24 0.79 7.40 0.37
CA ARG A 24 -0.09 7.72 1.50
C ARG A 24 -1.40 6.96 1.35
N SER A 25 -1.64 6.03 2.27
CA SER A 25 -2.86 5.23 2.35
C SER A 25 -4.07 6.15 2.39
N ARG A 26 -5.00 6.02 1.44
CA ARG A 26 -6.26 6.79 1.44
C ARG A 26 -7.08 6.44 2.69
N PRO A 27 -7.25 7.35 3.66
CA PRO A 27 -8.10 7.08 4.81
C PRO A 27 -9.56 7.09 4.33
N GLY A 28 -10.27 5.97 4.48
CA GLY A 28 -11.72 5.91 4.21
C GLY A 28 -12.21 4.69 3.44
N CYS A 29 -11.34 3.78 2.98
CA CYS A 29 -11.84 2.53 2.40
C CYS A 29 -12.35 1.62 3.53
N ALA A 30 -13.65 1.31 3.52
CA ALA A 30 -14.23 0.33 4.43
C ALA A 30 -13.60 -1.06 4.16
N SER A 31 -13.23 -1.76 5.23
CA SER A 31 -12.73 -3.12 5.14
C SER A 31 -13.86 -4.07 4.73
N GLN A 32 -13.54 -5.09 3.91
CA GLN A 32 -14.55 -6.10 3.57
C GLN A 32 -14.79 -7.04 4.76
N GLN A 33 -16.04 -7.50 4.89
CA GLN A 33 -16.42 -8.47 5.91
C GLN A 33 -15.91 -9.89 5.59
N TYR A 34 -15.72 -10.20 4.31
CA TYR A 34 -15.28 -11.51 3.82
C TYR A 34 -14.05 -11.38 2.93
N CYS A 35 -13.16 -12.37 3.01
CA CYS A 35 -11.95 -12.43 2.20
C CYS A 35 -12.29 -12.77 0.74
N CYS A 36 -11.80 -11.99 -0.21
CA CYS A 36 -12.06 -12.24 -1.64
C CYS A 36 -11.47 -13.56 -2.18
N THR A 37 -10.42 -14.09 -1.54
CA THR A 37 -9.77 -15.36 -1.96
C THR A 37 -10.42 -16.59 -1.35
N CYS A 38 -10.50 -16.68 -0.02
CA CYS A 38 -11.00 -17.88 0.68
C CYS A 38 -12.44 -17.77 1.18
N ARG A 39 -13.12 -16.63 0.98
CA ARG A 39 -14.49 -16.33 1.43
C ARG A 39 -14.74 -16.49 2.93
N LYS A 40 -13.68 -16.62 3.74
CA LYS A 40 -13.77 -16.62 5.21
C LYS A 40 -13.98 -15.20 5.73
N TRP A 41 -14.63 -15.09 6.87
CA TRP A 41 -14.82 -13.82 7.57
C TRP A 41 -13.48 -13.17 7.94
N ILE A 42 -13.36 -11.87 7.76
CA ILE A 42 -12.16 -11.10 8.11
C ILE A 42 -12.31 -10.58 9.54
N PRO A 43 -11.40 -10.94 10.47
CA PRO A 43 -11.51 -10.54 11.86
C PRO A 43 -11.47 -9.03 12.06
N MET A 44 -12.26 -8.52 13.00
CA MET A 44 -12.31 -7.09 13.33
C MET A 44 -10.93 -6.50 13.64
N ALA A 45 -10.08 -7.23 14.35
CA ALA A 45 -8.69 -6.84 14.60
C ALA A 45 -7.94 -6.49 13.31
N ARG A 46 -8.17 -7.25 12.23
CA ARG A 46 -7.58 -6.99 10.92
C ARG A 46 -8.21 -5.78 10.22
N GLN A 47 -9.53 -5.63 10.32
CA GLN A 47 -10.25 -4.49 9.74
C GLN A 47 -9.81 -3.15 10.35
N ILE A 48 -9.50 -3.14 11.65
CA ILE A 48 -8.99 -1.97 12.38
C ILE A 48 -7.52 -1.71 12.03
N ALA A 49 -6.67 -2.75 12.05
CA ALA A 49 -5.24 -2.62 11.78
C ALA A 49 -4.94 -2.20 10.33
N ALA A 50 -5.73 -2.67 9.36
CA ALA A 50 -5.56 -2.38 7.94
C ALA A 50 -6.89 -1.96 7.33
N LYS A 51 -7.20 -0.66 7.41
CA LYS A 51 -8.40 -0.08 6.79
C LYS A 51 -8.44 -0.37 5.30
N GLY A 52 -9.55 -0.92 4.81
CA GLY A 52 -9.73 -1.28 3.40
C GLY A 52 -9.21 -2.68 3.05
N CYS A 53 -8.98 -3.55 4.04
CA CYS A 53 -8.53 -4.90 3.77
C CYS A 53 -9.60 -5.70 3.00
N LYS A 54 -9.19 -6.35 1.89
CA LYS A 54 -10.02 -7.22 1.07
C LYS A 54 -9.74 -8.71 1.28
N ARG A 55 -8.65 -9.04 1.98
CA ARG A 55 -8.15 -10.41 2.20
C ARG A 55 -7.90 -10.66 3.68
N CYS A 56 -8.06 -11.90 4.11
CA CYS A 56 -7.63 -12.34 5.44
C CYS A 56 -6.09 -12.38 5.55
N MET A 57 -5.56 -12.50 6.76
CA MET A 57 -4.11 -12.46 7.00
C MET A 57 -3.33 -13.53 6.25
N HIS A 58 -3.84 -14.76 6.21
CA HIS A 58 -3.21 -15.86 5.49
C HIS A 58 -3.16 -15.63 3.98
N CYS A 59 -4.30 -15.24 3.38
CA CYS A 59 -4.38 -14.98 1.95
C CYS A 59 -3.59 -13.73 1.54
N GLN A 60 -3.55 -12.70 2.39
CA GLN A 60 -2.70 -11.54 2.17
C GLN A 60 -1.22 -11.95 2.17
N GLY A 61 -0.77 -12.71 3.17
CA GLY A 61 0.63 -13.15 3.23
C GLY A 61 1.02 -14.05 2.05
N ALA A 62 0.09 -14.90 1.58
CA ALA A 62 0.31 -15.69 0.37
C ALA A 62 0.44 -14.80 -0.88
N PHE A 63 -0.41 -13.79 -1.02
CA PHE A 63 -0.36 -12.83 -2.11
C PHE A 63 0.96 -12.02 -2.12
N GLU A 64 1.43 -11.59 -0.96
CA GLU A 64 2.69 -10.85 -0.82
C GLU A 64 3.90 -11.72 -1.17
N ARG A 65 3.92 -12.98 -0.70
CA ARG A 65 4.97 -13.96 -1.04
C ARG A 65 4.98 -14.34 -2.51
N ALA A 66 3.81 -14.41 -3.15
CA ALA A 66 3.69 -14.63 -4.59
C ALA A 66 4.17 -13.44 -5.43
N GLY A 67 4.71 -12.40 -4.80
CA GLY A 67 5.23 -11.23 -5.49
C GLY A 67 4.10 -10.32 -5.92
N GLY A 68 3.26 -9.87 -4.98
CA GLY A 68 2.16 -8.89 -5.17
C GLY A 68 2.55 -7.53 -5.79
N ARG A 69 3.69 -7.45 -6.48
CA ARG A 69 4.31 -6.33 -7.19
C ARG A 69 4.02 -6.28 -8.69
N HIS A 70 3.25 -7.22 -9.27
CA HIS A 70 2.88 -7.16 -10.71
C HIS A 70 1.38 -6.96 -11.00
N ALA A 71 0.55 -6.73 -9.98
CA ALA A 71 -0.84 -6.34 -10.17
C ALA A 71 -0.99 -4.83 -9.92
N GLY A 72 -0.42 -4.04 -10.82
CA GLY A 72 -0.82 -2.65 -11.06
C GLY A 72 -1.95 -2.63 -12.07
#